data_AF-A0A2E9WWB9-F1
#
_entry.id   AF-A0A2E9WWB9-F1
#
_cell.length_a   1.000
_cell.length_b   1.000
_cell.length_c   1.000
_cell.angle_alpha   90.00
_cell.angle_beta   90.00
_cell.angle_gamma   90.00
#
_symmetry.space_group_name_H-M   'P 1'
#
loop_
_entity.id
_entity.type
_entity.pdbx_description
1 polymer ?
#
loop_
_entity_poly.entity_id
_entity_poly.type
_entity_poly.pdbx_seq_one_letter_code
_entity_poly.pdbx_strand_id
1 'polypeptide(L)'
;MDPAQSHMEARAMLGIDMYARGEFLEALKAVRPWAEQGHSSGMVLIASMYYQGRGVAKDNINAYMWAELGVIYAKDDEEYDKAITFRNEITPHM
;
A
#
# COMPACT_ATOMS: atom_id res chain seq x y z
N MET A 1 4.09 18.69 -13.86
CA MET A 1 3.22 17.74 -13.15
C MET A 1 1.99 17.53 -14.02
N ASP A 2 1.75 16.28 -14.42
CA ASP A 2 0.54 15.90 -15.16
C ASP A 2 -0.70 16.14 -14.24
N PRO A 3 -1.74 16.87 -14.70
CA PRO A 3 -2.97 17.08 -13.92
C PRO A 3 -3.65 15.79 -13.44
N ALA A 4 -3.46 14.66 -14.16
CA ALA A 4 -3.98 13.37 -13.74
C ALA A 4 -3.26 12.82 -12.50
N GLN A 5 -1.96 13.07 -12.40
CA GLN A 5 -1.12 12.58 -11.32
C GLN A 5 -1.37 13.35 -10.02
N SER A 6 -1.55 14.68 -10.08
CA SER A 6 -1.88 15.48 -8.91
C SER A 6 -3.25 15.14 -8.32
N HIS A 7 -4.25 14.88 -9.17
CA HIS A 7 -5.58 14.45 -8.72
C HIS A 7 -5.54 13.06 -8.08
N MET A 8 -4.69 12.16 -8.60
CA MET A 8 -4.49 10.83 -8.02
C MET A 8 -3.75 10.88 -6.67
N GLU A 9 -2.70 11.69 -6.55
CA GLU A 9 -1.99 11.89 -5.28
C GLU A 9 -2.94 12.42 -4.21
N ALA A 10 -3.78 13.40 -4.55
CA ALA A 10 -4.83 13.91 -3.65
C ALA A 10 -5.82 12.81 -3.23
N ARG A 11 -6.21 11.93 -4.17
CA ARG A 11 -7.09 10.78 -3.87
C ARG A 11 -6.40 9.74 -2.99
N ALA A 12 -5.10 9.50 -3.17
CA ALA A 12 -4.32 8.61 -2.33
C ALA A 12 -4.19 9.16 -0.91
N MET A 13 -3.92 10.46 -0.76
CA MET A 13 -3.91 11.14 0.54
C MET A 13 -5.25 11.02 1.26
N LEU A 14 -6.37 11.18 0.53
CA LEU A 14 -7.69 10.93 1.09
C LEU A 14 -7.84 9.47 1.55
N GLY A 15 -7.36 8.51 0.76
CA GLY A 15 -7.36 7.09 1.16
C GLY A 15 -6.55 6.81 2.44
N ILE A 16 -5.42 7.50 2.63
CA ILE A 16 -4.60 7.40 3.84
C ILE A 16 -5.35 7.99 5.05
N ASP A 17 -6.02 9.13 4.89
CA ASP A 17 -6.86 9.74 5.94
C ASP A 17 -8.05 8.83 6.29
N MET A 18 -8.72 8.24 5.29
CA MET A 18 -9.77 7.23 5.50
C MET A 18 -9.25 6.02 6.28
N TYR A 19 -8.05 5.55 5.97
CA TYR A 19 -7.42 4.45 6.72
C TYR A 19 -7.19 4.83 8.19
N ALA A 20 -6.74 6.06 8.46
CA ALA A 20 -6.57 6.56 9.83
C ALA A 20 -7.89 6.66 10.60
N ARG A 21 -9.00 6.91 9.89
CA ARG A 21 -10.37 6.96 10.43
C ARG A 21 -11.02 5.58 10.60
N GLY A 22 -10.39 4.52 10.13
CA GLY A 22 -10.92 3.16 10.16
C GLY A 22 -11.85 2.81 9.00
N GLU A 23 -11.96 3.67 7.98
CA GLU A 23 -12.75 3.46 6.76
C GLU A 23 -11.96 2.63 5.76
N PHE A 24 -11.63 1.39 6.14
CA PHE A 24 -10.65 0.58 5.45
C PHE A 24 -11.08 0.16 4.04
N LEU A 25 -12.35 -0.16 3.81
CA LEU A 25 -12.78 -0.59 2.48
C LEU A 25 -12.67 0.55 1.46
N GLU A 26 -13.04 1.76 1.87
CA GLU A 26 -12.97 2.98 1.10
C GLU A 26 -11.52 3.42 0.89
N ALA A 27 -10.69 3.33 1.93
CA ALA A 27 -9.25 3.56 1.84
C ALA A 27 -8.60 2.66 0.79
N LEU A 28 -8.90 1.36 0.80
CA LEU A 28 -8.37 0.41 -0.19
C LEU A 28 -8.77 0.80 -1.62
N LYS A 29 -10.03 1.20 -1.83
CA LYS A 29 -10.52 1.65 -3.15
C LYS A 29 -9.85 2.94 -3.62
N ALA A 30 -9.47 3.81 -2.70
CA ALA A 30 -8.81 5.07 -3.01
C ALA A 30 -7.30 4.88 -3.31
N VAL A 31 -6.63 3.99 -2.58
CA VAL A 31 -5.19 3.77 -2.65
C VAL A 31 -4.80 2.79 -3.76
N ARG A 32 -5.66 1.82 -4.10
CA ARG A 32 -5.38 0.80 -5.13
C ARG A 32 -4.92 1.37 -6.49
N PRO A 33 -5.63 2.34 -7.10
CA PRO A 33 -5.20 2.88 -8.40
C PRO A 33 -3.84 3.57 -8.34
N TRP A 34 -3.47 4.12 -7.18
CA TRP A 34 -2.18 4.76 -6.94
C TRP A 34 -1.07 3.71 -6.81
N ALA A 35 -1.30 2.65 -6.03
CA ALA A 35 -0.39 1.51 -5.95
C ALA A 35 -0.16 0.87 -7.33
N GLU A 36 -1.22 0.68 -8.13
CA GLU A 36 -1.15 0.10 -9.47
C GLU A 36 -0.36 0.97 -10.47
N GLN A 37 -0.15 2.25 -10.17
CA GLN A 37 0.67 3.17 -10.98
C GLN A 37 2.14 3.21 -10.55
N GLY A 38 2.57 2.29 -9.68
CA GLY A 38 3.96 2.14 -9.27
C GLY A 38 4.33 2.92 -8.01
N HIS A 39 3.35 3.46 -7.29
CA HIS A 39 3.62 4.13 -6.02
C HIS A 39 3.81 3.12 -4.89
N SER A 40 5.06 2.95 -4.47
CA SER A 40 5.52 1.99 -3.47
C SER A 40 4.80 2.10 -2.12
N SER A 41 4.55 3.32 -1.65
CA SER A 41 3.81 3.61 -0.42
C SER A 41 2.35 3.14 -0.46
N GLY A 42 1.71 3.21 -1.64
CA GLY A 42 0.39 2.62 -1.86
C GLY A 42 0.42 1.10 -1.75
N MET A 43 1.45 0.47 -2.32
CA MET A 43 1.62 -0.99 -2.26
C MET A 43 1.84 -1.47 -0.81
N VAL A 44 2.68 -0.78 -0.03
CA VAL A 44 2.93 -1.10 1.39
C VAL A 44 1.66 -0.92 2.23
N LEU A 45 0.86 0.12 1.96
CA LEU A 45 -0.42 0.31 2.66
C LEU A 45 -1.37 -0.85 2.37
N ILE A 46 -1.56 -1.22 1.10
CA ILE A 46 -2.43 -2.35 0.71
C ILE A 46 -1.94 -3.66 1.33
N ALA A 47 -0.63 -3.90 1.34
CA ALA A 47 -0.03 -5.06 1.99
C ALA A 47 -0.39 -5.11 3.48
N SER A 48 -0.33 -3.98 4.18
CA SER A 48 -0.74 -3.85 5.58
C SER A 48 -2.22 -4.16 5.80
N MET A 49 -3.08 -3.74 4.87
CA MET A 49 -4.51 -4.03 4.94
C MET A 49 -4.80 -5.52 4.84
N TYR A 50 -4.16 -6.23 3.91
CA TYR A 50 -4.27 -7.68 3.80
C TYR A 50 -3.65 -8.42 4.98
N TYR A 51 -2.50 -7.97 5.49
CA TYR A 51 -1.82 -8.62 6.61
C TYR A 51 -2.65 -8.55 7.92
N GLN A 52 -3.36 -7.45 8.11
CA GLN A 52 -4.15 -7.19 9.31
C GLN A 52 -5.63 -7.55 9.15
N GLY A 53 -6.09 -7.84 7.93
CA GLY A 53 -7.52 -8.04 7.65
C GLY A 53 -8.35 -6.77 7.80
N ARG A 54 -7.80 -5.61 7.44
CA ARG A 54 -8.47 -4.30 7.55
C ARG A 54 -9.25 -4.00 6.28
N GLY A 55 -10.58 -4.06 6.36
CA GLY A 55 -11.48 -3.82 5.22
C GLY A 55 -11.50 -4.94 4.18
N VAL A 56 -10.66 -5.96 4.36
CA VAL A 56 -10.57 -7.19 3.55
C VAL A 56 -10.31 -8.37 4.47
N ALA A 57 -10.55 -9.59 3.99
CA ALA A 57 -10.12 -10.79 4.71
C ALA A 57 -8.59 -10.78 4.86
N LYS A 58 -8.11 -11.25 6.03
CA LYS A 58 -6.68 -11.42 6.24
C LYS A 58 -6.14 -12.44 5.23
N ASP A 59 -5.08 -12.05 4.52
CA ASP A 59 -4.47 -12.87 3.48
C ASP A 59 -2.97 -12.56 3.42
N ASN A 60 -2.16 -13.44 4.02
CA ASN A 60 -0.72 -13.22 4.12
C ASN A 60 -0.01 -13.37 2.77
N ILE A 61 -0.57 -14.14 1.83
CA ILE A 61 -0.01 -14.32 0.48
C ILE A 61 -0.17 -13.02 -0.30
N ASN A 62 -1.40 -12.46 -0.33
CA ASN A 62 -1.64 -11.18 -0.95
C ASN A 62 -0.88 -10.05 -0.25
N ALA A 63 -0.78 -10.07 1.09
CA ALA A 63 0.03 -9.11 1.82
C ALA A 63 1.50 -9.13 1.38
N TYR A 64 2.12 -10.32 1.30
CA TYR A 64 3.49 -10.45 0.86
C TYR A 64 3.67 -9.99 -0.58
N MET A 65 2.78 -10.40 -1.49
CA MET A 65 2.83 -10.00 -2.90
C MET A 65 2.87 -8.46 -3.04
N TRP A 66 1.97 -7.75 -2.35
CA TRP A 66 1.95 -6.29 -2.39
C TRP A 66 3.18 -5.67 -1.70
N ALA A 67 3.68 -6.26 -0.62
CA ALA A 67 4.90 -5.78 0.03
C ALA A 67 6.15 -5.95 -0.85
N GLU A 68 6.26 -7.09 -1.55
CA GLU A 68 7.35 -7.36 -2.49
C GLU A 68 7.32 -6.40 -3.68
N LEU A 69 6.13 -6.13 -4.23
CA LEU A 69 5.98 -5.07 -5.24
C LEU A 69 6.44 -3.72 -4.68
N GLY A 70 6.04 -3.37 -3.45
CA GLY A 70 6.51 -2.17 -2.77
C GLY A 70 8.03 -2.07 -2.72
N VAL A 71 8.73 -3.15 -2.39
CA VAL A 71 10.21 -3.22 -2.38
C VAL A 71 10.79 -2.96 -3.78
N ILE A 72 10.22 -3.60 -4.80
CA ILE A 72 10.69 -3.48 -6.19
C ILE A 72 10.56 -2.04 -6.69
N TYR A 73 9.41 -1.40 -6.44
CA TYR A 73 9.14 -0.04 -6.90
C TYR A 73 9.81 1.04 -6.03
N ALA A 74 10.14 0.75 -4.77
CA ALA A 74 10.86 1.66 -3.89
C ALA A 74 12.39 1.60 -4.03
N LYS A 75 12.95 0.76 -4.92
CA LYS A 75 14.39 0.45 -4.93
C LYS A 75 15.32 1.67 -4.95
N ASP A 76 14.91 2.74 -5.61
CA ASP A 76 15.64 4.00 -5.71
C ASP A 76 14.96 5.14 -4.94
N ASP A 77 14.01 4.81 -4.07
CA ASP A 77 13.17 5.72 -3.29
C ASP A 77 13.59 5.72 -1.81
N GLU A 78 13.30 6.81 -1.09
CA GLU A 78 13.64 6.94 0.33
C GLU A 78 12.84 5.94 1.21
N GLU A 79 11.72 5.43 0.70
CA GLU A 79 10.90 4.41 1.36
C GLU A 79 11.41 2.97 1.20
N TYR A 80 12.50 2.72 0.47
CA TYR A 80 13.02 1.36 0.25
C TYR A 80 13.18 0.56 1.56
N ASP A 81 13.82 1.18 2.55
CA ASP A 81 14.10 0.55 3.85
C ASP A 81 12.82 0.22 4.62
N LYS A 82 11.77 1.02 4.45
CA LYS A 82 10.46 0.76 5.07
C LYS A 82 9.76 -0.41 4.37
N ALA A 83 9.79 -0.42 3.05
CA ALA A 83 9.19 -1.49 2.25
C ALA A 83 9.86 -2.84 2.54
N ILE A 84 11.19 -2.89 2.59
CA ILE A 84 11.93 -4.13 2.85
C ILE A 84 11.73 -4.62 4.30
N THR A 85 11.69 -3.69 5.27
CA THR A 85 11.40 -4.01 6.67
C THR A 85 10.02 -4.65 6.78
N PHE A 86 9.00 -4.02 6.19
CA PHE A 86 7.64 -4.52 6.25
C PHE A 86 7.46 -5.87 5.53
N ARG A 87 8.07 -6.05 4.36
CA ARG A 87 8.08 -7.33 3.64
C ARG A 87 8.71 -8.44 4.50
N ASN A 88 9.82 -8.14 5.17
CA ASN A 88 10.47 -9.10 6.08
C ASN A 88 9.62 -9.42 7.31
N GLU A 89 8.81 -8.48 7.81
CA GLU A 89 7.85 -8.74 8.90
C GLU A 89 6.74 -9.71 8.48
N ILE A 90 6.28 -9.65 7.23
CA ILE A 90 5.24 -10.56 6.72
C ILE A 90 5.80 -11.96 6.45
N THR A 91 7.07 -12.06 6.07
CA THR A 91 7.71 -13.31 5.58
C THR A 91 7.51 -14.53 6.51
N PRO A 92 7.62 -14.43 7.85
CA PRO A 92 7.39 -15.55 8.76
C PRO A 92 5.93 -16.01 8.86
N HIS A 93 4.99 -15.26 8.29
CA HIS A 93 3.55 -15.51 8.37
C HIS A 93 2.95 -16.03 7.07
N MET A 94 3.75 -16.24 6.03
CA MET A 94 3.32 -16.81 4.76
C MET A 94 3.03 -18.31 4.85
#